data_AF-A0A816ICE9-F1
#
_entry.id   AF-A0A816ICE9-F1
#
_cell.length_a   1.000
_cell.length_b   1.000
_cell.length_c   1.000
_cell.angle_alpha   90.00
_cell.angle_beta   90.00
_cell.angle_gamma   90.00
#
_symmetry.space_group_name_H-M   'P 1'
#
loop_
_entity.id
_entity.type
_entity.pdbx_description
1 polymer ?
#
loop_
_entity_poly.entity_id
_entity_poly.type
_entity_poly.pdbx_seq_one_letter_code
_entity_poly.pdbx_strand_id
1 'polypeptide(L)'
;MSKGPGLFSDIGKKAKDLLTRDYTSDHKFSISTYSASGVALTSTALKKGGVHAADVTTQYKYKNAVFDVKIHTDSTILTTVTFTEILPSTKAIVSFKVPDNSSGKLEVQYFHDHAAVTATAALKQNPLIDITATLGTPVISFGAEAGYDTSSKTFTKYNAGISVTKPDACASIILCYVSPAFGESRNLRPSLSDSRSLEPAGLKFRGKSQRRLSFFRRIMATDESISARRGETQQINGNVVWHACPITKSDRQELIKQKGCVIWITGLSGSGKSSLACALSRALYNRGKLSYILDGDNVRHGLNSDLSFKAEDRAENIRRVGEVARLFADAGIICIASLISPYRKERAACRALLPQGDFIEVFMDVPLHVCEARDPKGLYKRARAGEIKGFTGIDDPYEPPLDCEIVIQNNRDENSSSSLSEMAEIVVTYLDQNGYLKPS
;
A
#
# COMPACT_ATOMS: atom_id res chain seq x y z
N MET A 1 30.83 -14.36 13.27
CA MET A 1 29.79 -14.67 12.26
C MET A 1 30.06 -16.08 11.78
N SER A 2 29.09 -16.99 11.83
CA SER A 2 29.31 -18.38 11.40
C SER A 2 29.68 -18.40 9.92
N LYS A 3 30.74 -19.14 9.57
CA LYS A 3 31.16 -19.33 8.18
C LYS A 3 30.25 -20.31 7.42
N GLY A 4 29.35 -20.98 8.12
CA GLY A 4 28.43 -21.97 7.59
C GLY A 4 27.09 -21.43 7.09
N PRO A 5 26.18 -22.34 6.67
CA PRO A 5 24.88 -21.98 6.15
C PRO A 5 24.02 -21.32 7.24
N GLY A 6 23.09 -20.45 6.83
CA GLY A 6 22.07 -19.90 7.72
C GLY A 6 21.09 -20.98 8.21
N LEU A 7 20.11 -20.59 9.04
CA LEU A 7 19.08 -21.51 9.50
C LEU A 7 18.12 -21.87 8.35
N PHE A 8 17.38 -22.97 8.49
CA PHE A 8 16.35 -23.34 7.51
C PHE A 8 15.30 -22.24 7.36
N SER A 9 14.96 -21.56 8.46
CA SER A 9 14.05 -20.41 8.49
C SER A 9 14.55 -19.18 7.70
N ASP A 10 15.85 -19.14 7.37
CA ASP A 10 16.42 -18.08 6.55
C ASP A 10 16.32 -18.38 5.04
N ILE A 11 16.03 -19.63 4.66
CA ILE A 11 15.82 -20.01 3.25
C ILE A 11 14.63 -19.23 2.70
N GLY A 12 14.88 -18.47 1.62
CA GLY A 12 13.89 -17.63 0.95
C GLY A 12 13.52 -16.33 1.65
N LYS A 13 14.05 -16.06 2.85
CA LYS A 13 13.86 -14.76 3.52
C LYS A 13 14.44 -13.61 2.70
N LYS A 14 15.67 -13.76 2.19
CA LYS A 14 16.30 -12.76 1.30
C LYS A 14 15.51 -12.52 0.01
N ALA A 15 15.04 -13.59 -0.64
CA ALA A 15 14.22 -13.49 -1.85
C ALA A 15 12.88 -12.78 -1.58
N LYS A 16 12.23 -13.10 -0.45
CA LYS A 16 11.01 -12.43 0.00
C LYS A 16 11.25 -10.96 0.37
N ASP A 17 12.34 -10.66 1.05
CA ASP A 17 12.71 -9.30 1.43
C ASP A 17 12.95 -8.45 0.17
N LEU A 18 13.63 -8.98 -0.86
CA LEU A 18 13.77 -8.27 -2.15
C LEU A 18 12.43 -7.93 -2.80
N LEU A 19 11.41 -8.77 -2.63
CA LEU A 19 10.08 -8.55 -3.19
C LEU A 19 9.21 -7.60 -2.36
N THR A 20 9.47 -7.47 -1.05
CA THR A 20 8.51 -6.83 -0.12
C THR A 20 9.08 -5.71 0.73
N ARG A 21 10.42 -5.59 0.89
CA ARG A 21 11.05 -4.68 1.86
C ARG A 21 10.71 -3.21 1.60
N ASP A 22 10.57 -2.83 0.33
CA ASP A 22 10.33 -1.45 -0.08
C ASP A 22 8.91 -1.24 -0.67
N TYR A 23 8.05 -2.28 -0.65
CA TYR A 23 6.68 -2.27 -1.19
C TYR A 23 5.60 -2.38 -0.09
N THR A 24 5.89 -1.93 1.13
CA THR A 24 4.90 -1.87 2.22
C THR A 24 4.52 -0.44 2.53
N SER A 25 3.24 -0.10 2.42
CA SER A 25 2.64 1.18 2.87
C SER A 25 2.55 1.31 4.40
N ASP A 26 3.22 0.42 5.13
CA ASP A 26 3.15 0.33 6.59
C ASP A 26 4.13 1.34 7.19
N HIS A 27 3.62 2.29 7.97
CA HIS A 27 4.47 3.25 8.67
C HIS A 27 4.95 2.62 9.99
N LYS A 28 6.27 2.45 10.11
CA LYS A 28 6.93 1.98 11.33
C LYS A 28 7.74 3.12 11.94
N PHE A 29 7.39 3.50 13.16
CA PHE A 29 8.16 4.45 13.97
C PHE A 29 8.77 3.69 15.15
N SER A 30 10.10 3.75 15.30
CA SER A 30 10.82 3.10 16.39
C SER A 30 11.72 4.11 17.09
N ILE A 31 11.54 4.27 18.40
CA ILE A 31 12.45 5.02 19.27
C ILE A 31 13.19 4.00 20.14
N SER A 32 14.52 4.04 20.11
CA SER A 32 15.38 3.22 20.97
C SER A 32 16.17 4.11 21.91
N THR A 33 16.04 3.85 23.21
CA THR A 33 16.80 4.51 24.28
C THR A 33 17.74 3.50 24.92
N TYR A 34 18.99 3.89 25.14
CA TYR A 34 20.02 3.04 25.73
C TYR A 34 20.41 3.59 27.10
N SER A 35 20.43 2.74 28.12
CA SER A 35 20.94 3.12 29.44
C SER A 35 22.46 2.87 29.53
N ALA A 36 23.14 3.62 30.40
CA ALA A 36 24.55 3.39 30.73
C ALA A 36 24.80 1.99 31.34
N SER A 37 23.75 1.32 31.85
CA SER A 37 23.78 -0.04 32.38
C SER A 37 23.60 -1.14 31.32
N GLY A 38 23.50 -0.80 30.03
CA GLY A 38 23.41 -1.78 28.93
C GLY A 38 22.00 -2.31 28.64
N VAL A 39 20.96 -1.66 29.17
CA VAL A 39 19.56 -1.94 28.82
C VAL A 39 19.16 -1.09 27.62
N ALA A 40 18.61 -1.72 26.59
CA ALA A 40 18.04 -1.05 25.43
C ALA A 40 16.51 -1.15 25.48
N LEU A 41 15.83 -0.02 25.55
CA LEU A 41 14.37 0.06 25.48
C LEU A 41 13.97 0.59 24.11
N THR A 42 13.22 -0.20 23.35
CA THR A 42 12.74 0.14 22.00
C THR A 42 11.23 0.16 21.98
N SER A 43 10.65 1.35 21.82
CA SER A 43 9.21 1.53 21.58
C SER A 43 8.96 1.57 20.08
N THR A 44 8.07 0.72 19.58
CA THR A 44 7.73 0.64 18.16
C THR A 44 6.23 0.79 17.94
N ALA A 45 5.85 1.78 17.14
CA ALA A 45 4.50 1.95 16.63
C ALA A 45 4.44 1.54 15.16
N LEU A 46 3.57 0.60 14.83
CA LEU A 46 3.35 0.10 13.48
C LEU A 46 1.90 0.37 13.07
N LYS A 47 1.71 1.07 11.94
CA LYS A 47 0.42 1.22 11.27
C LYS A 47 0.38 0.26 10.08
N LYS A 48 -0.36 -0.84 10.20
CA LYS A 48 -0.48 -1.86 9.14
C LYS A 48 -1.93 -2.08 8.77
N GLY A 49 -2.30 -1.74 7.53
CA GLY A 49 -3.65 -2.00 6.98
C GLY A 49 -4.82 -1.44 7.81
N GLY A 50 -4.64 -0.34 8.53
CA GLY A 50 -5.65 0.27 9.41
C GLY A 50 -5.61 -0.19 10.88
N VAL A 51 -4.78 -1.18 11.22
CA VAL A 51 -4.54 -1.60 12.61
C VAL A 51 -3.34 -0.85 13.17
N HIS A 52 -3.54 -0.22 14.33
CA HIS A 52 -2.49 0.39 15.12
C HIS A 52 -1.98 -0.63 16.13
N ALA A 53 -0.72 -1.05 15.99
CA ALA A 53 -0.06 -1.89 16.97
C ALA A 53 1.13 -1.13 17.56
N ALA A 54 1.18 -1.04 18.89
CA ALA A 54 2.28 -0.47 19.64
C ALA A 54 2.91 -1.57 20.50
N ASP A 55 4.17 -1.87 20.25
CA ASP A 55 4.95 -2.85 21.01
C ASP A 55 6.11 -2.13 21.72
N VAL A 56 6.34 -2.46 22.99
CA VAL A 56 7.54 -2.02 23.73
C VAL A 56 8.44 -3.22 23.94
N THR A 57 9.68 -3.14 23.49
CA THR A 57 10.69 -4.19 23.64
C THR A 57 11.83 -3.70 24.51
N THR A 58 12.13 -4.44 25.57
CA THR A 58 13.28 -4.20 26.45
C THR A 58 14.28 -5.32 26.26
N GLN A 59 15.51 -4.98 25.90
CA GLN A 59 16.62 -5.90 25.75
C GLN A 59 17.67 -5.60 26.82
N TYR A 60 18.10 -6.61 27.56
CA TYR A 60 19.20 -6.53 28.51
C TYR A 60 20.22 -7.62 28.22
N LYS A 61 21.49 -7.24 28.07
CA LYS A 61 22.58 -8.19 27.81
C LYS A 61 23.42 -8.33 29.07
N TYR A 62 23.58 -9.56 29.54
CA TYR A 62 24.41 -9.88 30.70
C TYR A 62 25.25 -11.12 30.41
N LYS A 63 26.58 -10.93 30.30
CA LYS A 63 27.54 -11.98 29.92
C LYS A 63 27.09 -12.70 28.65
N ASN A 64 26.87 -14.01 28.75
CA ASN A 64 26.48 -14.91 27.66
C ASN A 64 24.96 -15.07 27.53
N ALA A 65 24.17 -14.21 28.19
CA ALA A 65 22.72 -14.23 28.15
C ALA A 65 22.15 -12.88 27.68
N VAL A 66 21.10 -12.95 26.87
CA VAL A 66 20.29 -11.81 26.42
C VAL A 66 18.86 -12.03 26.89
N PHE A 67 18.32 -11.06 27.61
CA PHE A 67 16.95 -11.06 28.11
C PHE A 67 16.16 -10.05 27.30
N ASP A 68 15.21 -10.55 26.50
CA ASP A 68 14.30 -9.75 25.69
C ASP A 68 12.88 -9.85 26.26
N VAL A 69 12.30 -8.73 26.65
CA VAL A 69 10.92 -8.64 27.11
C VAL A 69 10.14 -7.80 26.12
N LYS A 70 9.12 -8.39 25.49
CA LYS A 70 8.27 -7.72 24.52
C LYS A 70 6.84 -7.62 25.04
N ILE A 71 6.34 -6.41 25.13
CA ILE A 71 4.98 -6.09 25.58
C ILE A 71 4.16 -5.73 24.35
N HIS A 72 3.09 -6.49 24.13
CA HIS A 72 2.14 -6.27 23.04
C HIS A 72 0.94 -5.42 23.48
N THR A 73 0.25 -4.82 22.51
CA THR A 73 -0.96 -4.00 22.75
C THR A 73 -2.14 -4.80 23.31
N ASP A 74 -2.12 -6.13 23.19
CA ASP A 74 -3.16 -7.05 23.70
C ASP A 74 -2.92 -7.49 25.16
N SER A 75 -2.05 -6.77 25.89
CA SER A 75 -1.62 -7.09 27.26
C SER A 75 -0.86 -8.42 27.40
N THR A 76 -0.39 -9.01 26.30
CA THR A 76 0.50 -10.18 26.35
C THR A 76 1.95 -9.75 26.52
N ILE A 77 2.63 -10.32 27.52
CA ILE A 77 4.07 -10.13 27.73
C ILE A 77 4.78 -11.38 27.22
N LEU A 78 5.63 -11.24 26.20
CA LEU A 78 6.50 -12.30 25.69
C LEU A 78 7.91 -12.07 26.24
N THR A 79 8.37 -12.97 27.09
CA THR A 79 9.75 -12.95 27.60
C THR A 79 10.55 -14.01 26.86
N THR A 80 11.68 -13.61 26.30
CA THR A 80 12.63 -14.47 25.59
C THR A 80 14.00 -14.34 26.24
N VAL A 81 14.59 -15.45 26.61
CA VAL A 81 15.94 -15.53 27.18
C VAL A 81 16.81 -16.31 26.21
N THR A 82 17.82 -15.65 25.66
CA THR A 82 18.78 -16.24 24.73
C THR A 82 20.12 -16.44 25.42
N PHE A 83 20.55 -17.67 25.55
CA PHE A 83 21.88 -18.04 26.01
C PHE A 83 22.77 -18.32 24.79
N THR A 84 23.79 -17.49 24.60
CA THR A 84 24.82 -17.68 23.59
C THR A 84 25.97 -18.46 24.20
N GLU A 85 26.40 -19.55 23.58
CA GLU A 85 27.57 -20.34 24.02
C GLU A 85 27.37 -21.15 25.32
N ILE A 86 26.24 -21.84 25.48
CA ILE A 86 26.12 -22.90 26.51
C ILE A 86 27.15 -24.02 26.25
N LEU A 87 27.35 -24.31 24.97
CA LEU A 87 28.36 -25.21 24.40
C LEU A 87 28.99 -24.50 23.19
N PRO A 88 30.21 -24.88 22.75
CA PRO A 88 30.82 -24.31 21.56
C PRO A 88 29.86 -24.30 20.37
N SER A 89 29.69 -23.12 19.76
CA SER A 89 28.82 -22.89 18.61
C SER A 89 27.32 -23.20 18.80
N THR A 90 26.83 -23.23 20.05
CA THR A 90 25.42 -23.46 20.37
C THR A 90 24.75 -22.21 20.92
N LYS A 91 23.49 -21.98 20.54
CA LYS A 91 22.59 -21.00 21.15
C LYS A 91 21.35 -21.70 21.67
N ALA A 92 20.92 -21.37 22.87
CA ALA A 92 19.63 -21.82 23.39
C ALA A 92 18.74 -20.62 23.63
N ILE A 93 17.47 -20.73 23.25
CA ILE A 93 16.47 -19.67 23.33
C ILE A 93 15.27 -20.25 24.06
N VAL A 94 14.92 -19.65 25.19
CA VAL A 94 13.72 -20.00 25.96
C VAL A 94 12.75 -18.85 25.81
N SER A 95 11.51 -19.12 25.40
CA SER A 95 10.47 -18.10 25.28
C SER A 95 9.20 -18.53 25.99
N PHE A 96 8.53 -17.61 26.66
CA PHE A 96 7.26 -17.87 27.36
C PHE A 96 6.40 -16.61 27.34
N LYS A 97 5.08 -16.81 27.29
CA LYS A 97 4.11 -15.73 27.36
C LYS A 97 3.53 -15.65 28.77
N VAL A 98 3.21 -14.44 29.21
CA VAL A 98 2.53 -14.15 30.47
C VAL A 98 1.28 -13.34 30.13
N PRO A 99 0.09 -13.67 30.70
CA PRO A 99 -0.15 -14.59 31.82
C PRO A 99 -0.33 -16.08 31.45
N ASP A 100 -0.31 -16.45 30.17
CA ASP A 100 -0.51 -17.84 29.74
C ASP A 100 0.77 -18.70 29.87
N ASN A 101 0.92 -19.31 31.05
CA ASN A 101 2.02 -20.20 31.42
C ASN A 101 2.08 -21.53 30.62
N SER A 102 1.11 -21.82 29.75
CA SER A 102 1.05 -23.07 28.97
C SER A 102 1.77 -23.01 27.61
N SER A 103 2.29 -21.84 27.24
CA SER A 103 2.74 -21.52 25.87
C SER A 103 4.27 -21.45 25.69
N GLY A 104 5.02 -21.90 26.69
CA GLY A 104 6.49 -21.87 26.65
C GLY A 104 7.07 -22.64 25.46
N LYS A 105 8.22 -22.21 24.96
CA LYS A 105 8.99 -22.89 23.91
C LYS A 105 10.46 -22.85 24.24
N LEU A 106 11.13 -23.97 24.05
CA LEU A 106 12.58 -24.11 24.11
C LEU A 106 13.09 -24.35 22.69
N GLU A 107 14.06 -23.57 22.25
CA GLU A 107 14.73 -23.72 20.97
C GLU A 107 16.24 -23.81 21.19
N VAL A 108 16.88 -24.77 20.55
CA VAL A 108 18.33 -24.98 20.60
C VAL A 108 18.85 -24.97 19.18
N GLN A 109 19.77 -24.07 18.90
CA GLN A 109 20.43 -23.89 17.61
C GLN A 109 21.90 -24.27 17.73
N TYR A 110 22.37 -25.13 16.84
CA TYR A 110 23.77 -25.52 16.71
C TYR A 110 24.30 -25.06 15.35
N PHE A 111 25.46 -24.40 15.36
CA PHE A 111 26.11 -23.87 14.17
C PHE A 111 27.46 -24.57 13.94
N HIS A 112 27.70 -25.01 12.73
CA HIS A 112 28.96 -25.55 12.25
C HIS A 112 29.33 -24.87 10.93
N ASP A 113 30.59 -24.96 10.52
CA ASP A 113 31.09 -24.32 9.29
C ASP A 113 30.39 -24.82 8.00
N HIS A 114 29.69 -25.95 8.06
CA HIS A 114 28.97 -26.54 6.92
C HIS A 114 27.56 -27.03 7.25
N ALA A 115 27.11 -26.85 8.49
CA ALA A 115 25.84 -27.37 8.96
C ALA A 115 25.23 -26.44 10.01
N ALA A 116 23.91 -26.32 10.03
CA ALA A 116 23.17 -25.69 11.10
C ALA A 116 21.99 -26.60 11.47
N VAL A 117 21.82 -26.87 12.75
CA VAL A 117 20.72 -27.71 13.26
C VAL A 117 19.93 -26.89 14.25
N THR A 118 18.61 -26.95 14.20
CA THR A 118 17.76 -26.31 15.21
C THR A 118 16.67 -27.27 15.65
N ALA A 119 16.52 -27.42 16.96
CA ALA A 119 15.47 -28.20 17.58
C ALA A 119 14.61 -27.28 18.46
N THR A 120 13.30 -27.29 18.25
CA THR A 120 12.34 -26.51 19.02
C THR A 120 11.30 -27.43 19.64
N ALA A 121 11.03 -27.28 20.93
CA ALA A 121 10.01 -28.02 21.64
C ALA A 121 9.08 -27.08 22.41
N ALA A 122 7.77 -27.33 22.35
CA ALA A 122 6.82 -26.64 23.22
C ALA A 122 6.93 -27.15 24.67
N LEU A 123 6.92 -26.27 25.67
CA LEU A 123 6.98 -26.61 27.09
C LEU A 123 5.58 -26.91 27.64
N LYS A 124 4.96 -27.98 27.15
CA LYS A 124 3.64 -28.47 27.58
C LYS A 124 3.63 -29.99 27.69
N GLN A 125 2.61 -30.56 28.33
CA GLN A 125 2.52 -32.00 28.62
C GLN A 125 2.68 -32.89 27.38
N ASN A 126 2.14 -32.47 26.23
CA ASN A 126 2.35 -33.12 24.93
C ASN A 126 3.05 -32.14 23.97
N PRO A 127 4.38 -32.07 23.97
CA PRO A 127 5.12 -31.09 23.19
C PRO A 127 5.01 -31.38 21.68
N LEU A 128 4.86 -30.32 20.89
CA LEU A 128 5.19 -30.37 19.48
C LEU A 128 6.70 -30.15 19.37
N ILE A 129 7.39 -31.06 18.68
CA ILE A 129 8.84 -31.02 18.48
C ILE A 129 9.10 -30.76 17.01
N ASP A 130 9.87 -29.70 16.73
CA ASP A 130 10.29 -29.33 15.39
C ASP A 130 11.80 -29.44 15.29
N ILE A 131 12.30 -30.16 14.31
CA ILE A 131 13.73 -30.31 14.05
C ILE A 131 14.00 -29.83 12.64
N THR A 132 14.99 -28.96 12.50
CA THR A 132 15.49 -28.47 11.22
C THR A 132 16.97 -28.74 11.10
N ALA A 133 17.42 -29.06 9.91
CA ALA A 133 18.82 -29.21 9.58
C ALA A 133 19.09 -28.52 8.24
N THR A 134 20.17 -27.75 8.16
CA THR A 134 20.63 -27.08 6.96
C THR A 134 22.09 -27.43 6.74
N LEU A 135 22.46 -27.81 5.52
CA LEU A 135 23.81 -28.17 5.10
C LEU A 135 24.24 -27.30 3.93
N GLY A 136 25.52 -26.95 3.88
CA GLY A 136 26.11 -26.23 2.75
C GLY A 136 26.97 -25.05 3.15
N THR A 137 26.92 -23.98 2.35
CA THR A 137 27.71 -22.75 2.50
C THR A 137 26.77 -21.54 2.51
N PRO A 138 27.27 -20.32 2.83
CA PRO A 138 26.49 -19.10 2.69
C PRO A 138 25.96 -18.84 1.26
N VAL A 139 26.56 -19.45 0.25
CA VAL A 139 26.19 -19.30 -1.16
C VAL A 139 25.13 -20.31 -1.58
N ILE A 140 25.25 -21.57 -1.15
CA ILE A 140 24.31 -22.64 -1.47
C ILE A 140 23.97 -23.40 -0.19
N SER A 141 22.69 -23.44 0.16
CA SER A 141 22.21 -24.18 1.33
C SER A 141 21.06 -25.10 0.96
N PHE A 142 21.08 -26.29 1.54
CA PHE A 142 20.03 -27.29 1.49
C PHE A 142 19.53 -27.48 2.89
N GLY A 143 18.22 -27.50 3.12
CA GLY A 143 17.74 -27.83 4.44
C GLY A 143 16.42 -28.58 4.42
N ALA A 144 16.12 -29.15 5.56
CA ALA A 144 14.93 -29.90 5.82
C ALA A 144 14.38 -29.54 7.20
N GLU A 145 13.07 -29.67 7.33
CA GLU A 145 12.31 -29.45 8.55
C GLU A 145 11.36 -30.63 8.74
N ALA A 146 11.29 -31.17 9.95
CA ALA A 146 10.31 -32.16 10.35
C ALA A 146 9.67 -31.73 11.67
N GLY A 147 8.35 -31.77 11.73
CA GLY A 147 7.60 -31.54 12.96
C GLY A 147 6.89 -32.81 13.41
N TYR A 148 6.94 -33.09 14.70
CA TYR A 148 6.42 -34.29 15.33
C TYR A 148 5.54 -33.91 16.52
N ASP A 149 4.29 -34.35 16.50
CA ASP A 149 3.36 -34.17 17.61
C ASP A 149 3.36 -35.41 18.49
N THR A 150 3.80 -35.23 19.73
CA THR A 150 3.87 -36.31 20.72
C THR A 150 2.51 -36.81 21.18
N SER A 151 1.44 -36.00 21.07
CA SER A 151 0.08 -36.42 21.44
C SER A 151 -0.53 -37.38 20.42
N SER A 152 -0.48 -37.00 19.14
CA SER A 152 -1.01 -37.80 18.04
C SER A 152 -0.03 -38.88 17.57
N LYS A 153 1.25 -38.82 17.98
CA LYS A 153 2.35 -39.65 17.47
C LYS A 153 2.48 -39.59 15.96
N THR A 154 2.12 -38.45 15.37
CA THR A 154 2.19 -38.22 13.93
C THR A 154 3.12 -37.07 13.60
N PHE A 155 3.66 -37.11 12.40
CA PHE A 155 4.40 -35.99 11.86
C PHE A 155 3.44 -34.96 11.27
N THR A 156 3.62 -33.71 11.70
CA THR A 156 2.73 -32.60 11.37
C THR A 156 3.20 -31.86 10.12
N LYS A 157 4.51 -31.82 9.89
CA LYS A 157 5.13 -31.15 8.74
C LYS A 157 6.41 -31.84 8.30
N TYR A 158 6.65 -31.82 6.99
CA TYR A 158 7.94 -32.12 6.39
C TYR A 158 8.21 -31.14 5.26
N ASN A 159 9.20 -30.28 5.44
CA ASN A 159 9.59 -29.33 4.43
C ASN A 159 11.03 -29.59 4.00
N ALA A 160 11.30 -29.36 2.72
CA ALA A 160 12.65 -29.39 2.18
C ALA A 160 12.86 -28.12 1.35
N GLY A 161 14.05 -27.53 1.44
CA GLY A 161 14.32 -26.24 0.84
C GLY A 161 15.74 -26.15 0.31
N ILE A 162 15.89 -25.40 -0.77
CA ILE A 162 17.18 -25.09 -1.38
C ILE A 162 17.24 -23.58 -1.55
N SER A 163 18.37 -22.98 -1.17
CA SER A 163 18.65 -21.56 -1.38
C SER A 163 19.98 -21.39 -2.10
N VAL A 164 19.99 -20.51 -3.09
CA VAL A 164 21.21 -20.02 -3.75
C VAL A 164 21.25 -18.51 -3.58
N THR A 165 22.32 -18.00 -2.98
CA THR A 165 22.51 -16.58 -2.70
C THR A 165 23.86 -16.12 -3.25
N LYS A 166 23.81 -15.27 -4.27
CA LYS A 166 24.93 -14.51 -4.81
C LYS A 166 24.81 -13.04 -4.40
N PRO A 167 25.87 -12.22 -4.51
CA PRO A 167 25.80 -10.78 -4.21
C PRO A 167 24.66 -10.08 -4.96
N ASP A 168 24.45 -10.43 -6.22
CA ASP A 168 23.51 -9.73 -7.12
C ASP A 168 22.20 -10.49 -7.38
N ALA A 169 22.06 -11.71 -6.84
CA ALA A 169 20.88 -12.55 -7.10
C ALA A 169 20.63 -13.57 -5.98
N CYS A 170 19.37 -13.77 -5.63
CA CYS A 170 18.94 -14.80 -4.68
C CYS A 170 17.77 -15.59 -5.25
N ALA A 171 17.85 -16.91 -5.19
CA ALA A 171 16.78 -17.82 -5.58
C ALA A 171 16.60 -18.88 -4.48
N SER A 172 15.35 -19.20 -4.16
CA SER A 172 15.02 -20.20 -3.16
C SER A 172 13.77 -20.97 -3.54
N ILE A 173 13.77 -22.27 -3.29
CA ILE A 173 12.60 -23.14 -3.49
C ILE A 173 12.38 -23.89 -2.18
N ILE A 174 11.14 -23.90 -1.69
CA ILE A 174 10.73 -24.69 -0.53
C ILE A 174 9.57 -25.57 -0.93
N LEU A 175 9.76 -26.88 -0.79
CA LEU A 175 8.72 -27.90 -0.90
C LEU A 175 8.12 -28.09 0.50
N CYS A 176 6.82 -27.87 0.61
CA CYS A 176 6.11 -28.03 1.88
C CYS A 176 5.11 -29.18 1.81
N TYR A 177 5.21 -30.11 2.76
CA TYR A 177 4.18 -31.11 3.02
C TYR A 177 3.58 -30.89 4.41
N VAL A 178 2.26 -30.77 4.47
CA VAL A 178 1.50 -30.64 5.72
C VAL A 178 0.51 -31.79 5.77
N SER A 179 0.61 -32.61 6.82
CA SER A 179 -0.30 -33.74 7.01
C SER A 179 -1.72 -33.24 7.31
N PRO A 180 -2.77 -33.77 6.65
CA PRO A 180 -4.15 -33.44 7.00
C PRO A 180 -4.48 -34.05 8.37
N ALA A 181 -4.60 -33.21 9.39
CA ALA A 181 -5.08 -33.64 10.71
C ALA A 181 -6.57 -34.06 10.61
N PHE A 182 -6.86 -35.24 11.16
CA PHE A 182 -8.18 -35.88 11.19
C PHE A 182 -9.17 -35.12 12.11
N GLY A 183 -10.39 -34.86 11.61
CA GLY A 183 -11.58 -34.66 12.44
C GLY A 183 -12.46 -33.44 12.14
N GLU A 184 -13.38 -33.56 11.18
CA GLU A 184 -14.76 -33.07 11.37
C GLU A 184 -15.74 -33.79 10.40
N SER A 185 -16.78 -34.36 10.99
CA SER A 185 -17.75 -35.29 10.41
C SER A 185 -18.58 -34.71 9.26
N ARG A 186 -18.68 -35.44 8.14
CA ARG A 186 -19.92 -35.49 7.34
C ARG A 186 -20.18 -36.91 6.85
N ASN A 187 -21.34 -37.43 7.29
CA ASN A 187 -21.97 -38.65 6.80
C ASN A 187 -22.13 -38.63 5.28
N LEU A 188 -21.79 -39.75 4.61
CA LEU A 188 -22.63 -40.48 3.64
C LEU A 188 -21.92 -41.77 3.20
N ARG A 189 -22.75 -42.81 2.98
CA ARG A 189 -22.44 -44.25 2.81
C ARG A 189 -21.60 -44.61 1.57
N PRO A 190 -21.05 -45.85 1.52
CA PRO A 190 -20.07 -46.26 0.52
C PRO A 190 -20.71 -46.86 -0.75
N SER A 191 -20.00 -46.75 -1.88
CA SER A 191 -20.13 -47.72 -2.97
C SER A 191 -18.75 -48.02 -3.55
N LEU A 192 -18.50 -49.32 -3.74
CA LEU A 192 -17.28 -49.90 -4.27
C LEU A 192 -17.13 -49.59 -5.77
N SER A 193 -15.92 -49.24 -6.20
CA SER A 193 -15.16 -49.99 -7.22
C SER A 193 -13.83 -49.29 -7.55
N ASP A 194 -12.79 -50.11 -7.48
CA ASP A 194 -11.60 -50.15 -8.32
C ASP A 194 -10.56 -49.02 -8.41
N SER A 195 -9.34 -49.53 -8.15
CA SER A 195 -8.10 -49.32 -8.89
C SER A 195 -7.14 -48.23 -8.43
N ARG A 196 -5.91 -48.72 -8.20
CA ARG A 196 -4.69 -48.01 -7.86
C ARG A 196 -4.40 -46.87 -8.84
N SER A 197 -4.16 -45.67 -8.31
CA SER A 197 -3.20 -44.72 -8.88
C SER A 197 -2.65 -43.84 -7.77
N LEU A 198 -1.33 -43.92 -7.55
CA LEU A 198 -0.55 -42.95 -6.78
C LEU A 198 -0.72 -41.57 -7.44
N GLU A 199 -1.29 -40.60 -6.73
CA GLU A 199 -1.30 -39.20 -7.18
C GLU A 199 0.00 -38.47 -6.78
N PRO A 200 0.57 -37.63 -7.66
CA PRO A 200 1.84 -36.95 -7.40
C PRO A 200 1.69 -35.72 -6.48
N ALA A 201 2.80 -35.39 -5.83
CA ALA A 201 2.99 -34.28 -4.90
C ALA A 201 2.42 -32.94 -5.42
N GLY A 202 1.54 -32.32 -4.62
CA GLY A 202 0.97 -31.01 -4.91
C GLY A 202 1.96 -29.86 -4.64
N LEU A 203 2.32 -29.13 -5.70
CA LEU A 203 3.07 -27.87 -5.64
C LEU A 203 2.15 -26.74 -5.12
N LYS A 204 2.16 -26.46 -3.82
CA LYS A 204 1.38 -25.32 -3.26
C LYS A 204 2.14 -24.00 -3.48
N PHE A 205 1.83 -23.30 -4.57
CA PHE A 205 2.10 -21.86 -4.68
C PHE A 205 1.28 -21.11 -3.65
N ARG A 206 1.91 -20.66 -2.55
CA ARG A 206 1.27 -19.74 -1.60
C ARG A 206 1.45 -18.30 -2.07
N GLY A 207 0.87 -17.99 -3.23
CA GLY A 207 0.56 -16.65 -3.67
C GLY A 207 -0.95 -16.58 -3.87
N LYS A 208 -1.64 -15.64 -3.20
CA LYS A 208 -3.03 -15.32 -3.56
C LYS A 208 -3.01 -14.74 -4.98
N SER A 209 -3.21 -15.60 -5.96
CA SER A 209 -3.74 -15.25 -7.26
C SER A 209 -4.74 -16.35 -7.61
N GLN A 210 -6.02 -16.01 -7.50
CA GLN A 210 -7.09 -16.80 -8.08
C GLN A 210 -6.82 -16.92 -9.57
N ARG A 211 -6.59 -18.14 -10.06
CA ARG A 211 -6.78 -18.45 -11.48
C ARG A 211 -7.86 -19.53 -11.58
N ARG A 212 -9.05 -19.07 -11.99
CA ARG A 212 -10.08 -19.89 -12.64
C ARG A 212 -9.44 -20.50 -13.89
N LEU A 213 -9.42 -21.82 -13.99
CA LEU A 213 -9.25 -22.51 -15.26
C LEU A 213 -10.56 -22.38 -16.04
N SER A 214 -10.53 -21.65 -17.16
CA SER A 214 -11.55 -21.74 -18.20
C SER A 214 -10.98 -22.56 -19.36
N PHE A 215 -11.69 -23.63 -19.70
CA PHE A 215 -11.46 -24.42 -20.92
C PHE A 215 -11.58 -23.51 -22.15
N PHE A 216 -10.51 -23.42 -22.94
CA PHE A 216 -10.57 -22.79 -24.25
C PHE A 216 -11.20 -23.77 -25.26
N ARG A 217 -12.45 -23.53 -25.62
CA ARG A 217 -13.08 -24.12 -26.80
C ARG A 217 -12.65 -23.28 -28.00
N ARG A 218 -11.99 -23.91 -28.96
CA ARG A 218 -11.58 -23.34 -30.24
C ARG A 218 -12.84 -22.93 -31.02
N ILE A 219 -13.10 -21.63 -31.12
CA ILE A 219 -14.00 -21.08 -32.15
C ILE A 219 -13.08 -20.35 -33.13
N MET A 220 -12.94 -20.93 -34.31
CA MET A 220 -12.43 -20.23 -35.48
C MET A 220 -13.46 -19.15 -35.82
N ALA A 221 -13.08 -17.88 -35.72
CA ALA A 221 -13.78 -16.79 -36.38
C ALA A 221 -12.72 -16.00 -37.13
N THR A 222 -13.03 -15.80 -38.40
CA THR A 222 -12.20 -15.26 -39.47
C THR A 222 -11.83 -13.80 -39.28
N ASP A 223 -10.77 -13.48 -39.99
CA ASP A 223 -10.04 -12.23 -40.18
C ASP A 223 -10.87 -10.95 -40.39
N GLU A 224 -10.13 -9.84 -40.30
CA GLU A 224 -10.38 -8.48 -40.79
C GLU A 224 -11.15 -7.46 -39.93
N SER A 225 -10.47 -6.31 -39.80
CA SER A 225 -10.91 -5.00 -39.30
C SER A 225 -10.95 -4.81 -37.78
N ILE A 226 -9.87 -4.24 -37.23
CA ILE A 226 -9.85 -3.00 -36.42
C ILE A 226 -8.37 -2.56 -36.38
N SER A 227 -7.94 -1.95 -37.49
CA SER A 227 -6.74 -1.11 -37.54
C SER A 227 -7.20 0.33 -37.70
N ALA A 228 -7.55 1.01 -36.61
CA ALA A 228 -7.62 2.47 -36.62
C ALA A 228 -7.63 3.05 -35.20
N ARG A 229 -6.72 4.00 -34.98
CA ARG A 229 -6.67 4.99 -33.88
C ARG A 229 -6.10 4.51 -32.53
N ARG A 230 -4.79 4.28 -32.49
CA ARG A 230 -3.99 4.65 -31.31
C ARG A 230 -3.26 5.94 -31.64
N GLY A 231 -3.58 7.00 -30.89
CA GLY A 231 -2.81 8.24 -30.92
C GLY A 231 -1.36 7.96 -30.54
N GLU A 232 -0.45 8.56 -31.27
CA GLU A 232 1.00 8.45 -31.10
C GLU A 232 1.40 8.84 -29.68
N THR A 233 1.88 7.88 -28.90
CA THR A 233 2.58 8.17 -27.64
C THR A 233 3.96 8.71 -28.00
N GLN A 234 4.14 10.04 -27.91
CA GLN A 234 5.47 10.64 -28.06
C GLN A 234 6.42 10.08 -26.98
N GLN A 235 7.51 9.44 -27.41
CA GLN A 235 8.60 9.01 -26.56
C GLN A 235 9.39 10.23 -26.08
N ILE A 236 9.30 10.57 -24.79
CA ILE A 236 10.02 11.71 -24.21
C ILE A 236 11.34 11.28 -23.54
N ASN A 237 11.67 9.99 -23.52
CA ASN A 237 13.01 9.52 -23.09
C ASN A 237 13.37 8.22 -23.81
N GLY A 238 14.52 8.19 -24.49
CA GLY A 238 14.93 7.11 -25.39
C GLY A 238 15.09 5.72 -24.77
N ASN A 239 15.03 5.61 -23.44
CA ASN A 239 15.22 4.35 -22.70
C ASN A 239 14.01 3.92 -21.85
N VAL A 240 12.86 4.61 -21.96
CA VAL A 240 11.67 4.29 -21.14
C VAL A 240 10.60 3.61 -21.99
N VAL A 241 10.25 2.38 -21.63
CA VAL A 241 9.19 1.59 -22.29
C VAL A 241 7.98 1.52 -21.37
N TRP A 242 6.79 1.81 -21.91
CA TRP A 242 5.54 1.69 -21.15
C TRP A 242 5.22 0.22 -20.88
N HIS A 243 5.06 -0.13 -19.60
CA HIS A 243 4.67 -1.48 -19.19
C HIS A 243 3.14 -1.62 -19.21
N ALA A 244 2.63 -2.36 -20.19
CA ALA A 244 1.20 -2.64 -20.29
C ALA A 244 0.75 -3.66 -19.23
N CYS A 245 -0.33 -3.34 -18.50
CA CYS A 245 -1.02 -4.27 -17.61
C CYS A 245 -2.25 -4.85 -18.35
N PRO A 246 -2.57 -6.15 -18.18
CA PRO A 246 -3.79 -6.73 -18.74
C PRO A 246 -5.09 -6.08 -18.23
N ILE A 247 -5.06 -5.46 -17.05
CA ILE A 247 -6.22 -4.77 -16.47
C ILE A 247 -6.30 -3.34 -17.00
N THR A 248 -7.37 -3.06 -17.74
CA THR A 248 -7.63 -1.78 -18.41
C THR A 248 -8.39 -0.78 -17.52
N LYS A 249 -8.50 0.47 -17.97
CA LYS A 249 -9.36 1.49 -17.35
C LYS A 249 -10.81 1.02 -17.26
N SER A 250 -11.32 0.42 -18.34
CA SER A 250 -12.70 -0.09 -18.40
C SER A 250 -12.95 -1.18 -17.36
N ASP A 251 -12.04 -2.14 -17.21
CA ASP A 251 -12.16 -3.22 -16.21
C ASP A 251 -12.24 -2.65 -14.78
N ARG A 252 -11.43 -1.62 -14.49
CA ARG A 252 -11.48 -0.95 -13.18
C ARG A 252 -12.81 -0.25 -12.97
N GLN A 253 -13.28 0.51 -13.96
CA GLN A 253 -14.55 1.25 -13.91
C GLN A 253 -15.77 0.33 -13.75
N GLU A 254 -15.77 -0.83 -14.40
CA GLU A 254 -16.80 -1.85 -14.25
C GLU A 254 -16.82 -2.41 -12.82
N LEU A 255 -15.64 -2.71 -12.28
CA LEU A 255 -15.49 -3.22 -10.91
C LEU A 255 -16.05 -2.25 -9.86
N ILE A 256 -15.75 -0.95 -9.98
CA ILE A 256 -16.17 0.09 -9.02
C ILE A 256 -17.52 0.73 -9.38
N LYS A 257 -18.11 0.40 -10.52
CA LYS A 257 -19.40 0.92 -11.02
C LYS A 257 -19.45 2.46 -11.09
N GLN A 258 -18.39 3.06 -11.64
CA GLN A 258 -18.29 4.49 -11.94
C GLN A 258 -17.21 4.73 -12.99
N LYS A 259 -17.27 5.88 -13.68
CA LYS A 259 -16.21 6.32 -14.60
C LYS A 259 -15.27 7.30 -13.91
N GLY A 260 -13.98 7.15 -14.14
CA GLY A 260 -12.96 8.04 -13.59
C GLY A 260 -12.83 9.30 -14.43
N CYS A 261 -12.87 10.45 -13.76
CA CYS A 261 -12.73 11.78 -14.35
C CYS A 261 -12.01 12.73 -13.40
N VAL A 262 -11.56 13.86 -13.92
CA VAL A 262 -10.95 14.95 -13.16
C VAL A 262 -11.91 16.12 -13.11
N ILE A 263 -12.26 16.53 -11.90
CA ILE A 263 -13.00 17.74 -11.61
C ILE A 263 -11.97 18.78 -11.18
N TRP A 264 -11.67 19.71 -12.07
CA TRP A 264 -10.64 20.72 -11.87
C TRP A 264 -11.26 22.03 -11.41
N ILE A 265 -11.23 22.29 -10.10
CA ILE A 265 -11.79 23.49 -9.49
C ILE A 265 -10.72 24.60 -9.49
N THR A 266 -10.97 25.67 -10.26
CA THR A 266 -10.11 26.85 -10.39
C THR A 266 -10.80 28.12 -9.88
N GLY A 267 -10.01 29.10 -9.42
CA GLY A 267 -10.56 30.33 -8.82
C GLY A 267 -9.60 31.03 -7.86
N LEU A 268 -9.89 32.29 -7.54
CA LEU A 268 -9.11 33.10 -6.60
C LEU A 268 -9.04 32.49 -5.19
N SER A 269 -8.01 32.84 -4.41
CA SER A 269 -7.96 32.47 -2.99
C SER A 269 -9.22 32.97 -2.27
N GLY A 270 -9.79 32.21 -1.33
CA GLY A 270 -11.04 32.63 -0.65
C GLY A 270 -12.34 32.52 -1.47
N SER A 271 -12.29 32.10 -2.74
CA SER A 271 -13.51 31.89 -3.56
C SER A 271 -14.39 30.72 -3.10
N GLY A 272 -13.84 29.79 -2.31
CA GLY A 272 -14.57 28.64 -1.76
C GLY A 272 -14.23 27.28 -2.38
N LYS A 273 -13.17 27.17 -3.19
CA LYS A 273 -12.74 25.92 -3.86
C LYS A 273 -12.66 24.71 -2.93
N SER A 274 -11.90 24.81 -1.83
CA SER A 274 -11.74 23.68 -0.89
C SER A 274 -13.06 23.34 -0.18
N SER A 275 -13.90 24.34 0.09
CA SER A 275 -15.24 24.12 0.68
C SER A 275 -16.16 23.37 -0.29
N LEU A 276 -16.17 23.75 -1.56
CA LEU A 276 -16.89 23.03 -2.62
C LEU A 276 -16.34 21.61 -2.80
N ALA A 277 -15.01 21.44 -2.84
CA ALA A 277 -14.39 20.13 -2.98
C ALA A 277 -14.81 19.16 -1.87
N CYS A 278 -14.82 19.63 -0.62
CA CYS A 278 -15.29 18.85 0.53
C CYS A 278 -16.79 18.53 0.45
N ALA A 279 -17.63 19.51 0.10
CA ALA A 279 -19.07 19.30 -0.05
C ALA A 279 -19.39 18.30 -1.16
N LEU A 280 -18.72 18.43 -2.31
CA LEU A 280 -18.82 17.53 -3.45
C LEU A 280 -18.35 16.12 -3.10
N SER A 281 -17.21 15.97 -2.44
CA SER A 281 -16.73 14.65 -2.00
C SER A 281 -17.71 13.98 -1.04
N ARG A 282 -18.36 14.74 -0.15
CA ARG A 282 -19.42 14.21 0.72
C ARG A 282 -20.66 13.80 -0.07
N ALA A 283 -21.08 14.62 -1.03
CA ALA A 283 -22.23 14.33 -1.89
C ALA A 283 -22.03 13.08 -2.76
N LEU A 284 -20.81 12.84 -3.26
CA LEU A 284 -20.42 11.64 -4.00
C LEU A 284 -20.33 10.41 -3.07
N TYR A 285 -19.74 10.55 -1.90
CA TYR A 285 -19.66 9.48 -0.90
C TYR A 285 -21.05 8.97 -0.51
N ASN A 286 -22.00 9.87 -0.25
CA ASN A 286 -23.38 9.52 0.09
C ASN A 286 -24.10 8.76 -1.05
N ARG A 287 -23.62 8.87 -2.28
CA ARG A 287 -24.12 8.16 -3.48
C ARG A 287 -23.34 6.86 -3.77
N GLY A 288 -22.47 6.44 -2.86
CA GLY A 288 -21.62 5.25 -3.02
C GLY A 288 -20.54 5.41 -4.09
N LYS A 289 -20.11 6.65 -4.37
CA LYS A 289 -19.08 6.96 -5.37
C LYS A 289 -17.75 7.26 -4.70
N LEU A 290 -16.70 6.70 -5.28
CA LEU A 290 -15.32 6.86 -4.84
C LEU A 290 -14.72 8.13 -5.46
N SER A 291 -14.43 9.10 -4.61
CA SER A 291 -13.75 10.35 -4.97
C SER A 291 -12.53 10.59 -4.09
N TYR A 292 -11.57 11.37 -4.60
CA TYR A 292 -10.40 11.79 -3.84
C TYR A 292 -10.04 13.25 -4.13
N ILE A 293 -9.67 14.01 -3.10
CA ILE A 293 -9.36 15.44 -3.21
C ILE A 293 -7.85 15.66 -3.29
N LEU A 294 -7.40 16.35 -4.33
CA LEU A 294 -6.06 16.91 -4.45
C LEU A 294 -6.13 18.42 -4.21
N ASP A 295 -5.99 18.83 -2.94
CA ASP A 295 -5.98 20.25 -2.57
C ASP A 295 -4.57 20.85 -2.67
N GLY A 296 -4.47 22.06 -3.22
CA GLY A 296 -3.22 22.76 -3.48
C GLY A 296 -2.35 22.97 -2.23
N ASP A 297 -2.94 23.13 -1.04
CA ASP A 297 -2.16 23.26 0.19
C ASP A 297 -1.69 21.88 0.68
N ASN A 298 -2.55 20.85 0.60
CA ASN A 298 -2.22 19.49 1.03
C ASN A 298 -1.09 18.87 0.21
N VAL A 299 -1.11 19.03 -1.12
CA VAL A 299 -0.05 18.48 -1.98
C VAL A 299 1.30 19.13 -1.73
N ARG A 300 1.32 20.40 -1.29
CA ARG A 300 2.55 21.14 -0.93
C ARG A 300 3.18 20.68 0.39
N HIS A 301 2.44 19.94 1.23
CA HIS A 301 3.04 19.30 2.41
C HIS A 301 3.76 17.98 2.08
N GLY A 302 3.63 17.46 0.86
CA GLY A 302 4.22 16.17 0.46
C GLY A 302 4.85 16.22 -0.93
N LEU A 303 4.09 15.80 -1.95
CA LEU A 303 4.54 15.65 -3.34
C LEU A 303 5.21 16.90 -3.91
N ASN A 304 4.72 18.08 -3.52
CA ASN A 304 5.17 19.37 -4.03
C ASN A 304 5.83 20.22 -2.92
N SER A 305 6.44 19.58 -1.92
CA SER A 305 7.11 20.26 -0.80
C SER A 305 8.40 20.98 -1.20
N ASP A 306 8.98 20.63 -2.34
CA ASP A 306 10.15 21.25 -2.95
C ASP A 306 9.82 22.56 -3.71
N LEU A 307 8.54 22.84 -3.98
CA LEU A 307 8.11 23.94 -4.83
C LEU A 307 7.74 25.18 -4.02
N SER A 308 8.29 26.34 -4.41
CA SER A 308 7.92 27.64 -3.84
C SER A 308 6.64 28.21 -4.50
N PHE A 309 6.46 29.53 -4.40
CA PHE A 309 5.32 30.27 -4.98
C PHE A 309 5.71 31.13 -6.18
N LYS A 310 6.89 30.94 -6.78
CA LYS A 310 7.28 31.57 -8.05
C LYS A 310 6.41 31.07 -9.22
N ALA A 311 6.39 31.81 -10.32
CA ALA A 311 5.60 31.46 -11.50
C ALA A 311 5.99 30.08 -12.07
N GLU A 312 7.29 29.78 -12.20
CA GLU A 312 7.76 28.47 -12.68
C GLU A 312 7.32 27.33 -11.74
N ASP A 313 7.48 27.53 -10.43
CA ASP A 313 7.08 26.55 -9.41
C ASP A 313 5.57 26.33 -9.36
N ARG A 314 4.76 27.37 -9.67
CA ARG A 314 3.31 27.23 -9.83
C ARG A 314 2.98 26.39 -11.06
N ALA A 315 3.67 26.61 -12.17
CA ALA A 315 3.48 25.82 -13.38
C ALA A 315 3.83 24.34 -13.14
N GLU A 316 4.97 24.06 -12.49
CA GLU A 316 5.37 22.70 -12.14
C GLU A 316 4.41 22.06 -11.13
N ASN A 317 3.92 22.83 -10.14
CA ASN A 317 2.91 22.36 -9.19
C ASN A 317 1.63 21.92 -9.91
N ILE A 318 1.14 22.72 -10.87
CA ILE A 318 -0.04 22.38 -11.67
C ILE A 318 0.24 21.16 -12.54
N ARG A 319 1.41 21.09 -13.20
CA ARG A 319 1.81 19.96 -14.04
C ARG A 319 1.83 18.64 -13.26
N ARG A 320 2.48 18.61 -12.09
CA ARG A 320 2.53 17.41 -11.22
C ARG A 320 1.14 16.98 -10.77
N VAL A 321 0.30 17.93 -10.36
CA VAL A 321 -1.07 17.63 -9.93
C VAL A 321 -1.92 17.15 -11.11
N GLY A 322 -1.74 17.69 -12.31
CA GLY A 322 -2.38 17.21 -13.54
C GLY A 322 -2.07 15.75 -13.84
N GLU A 323 -0.80 15.35 -13.76
CA GLU A 323 -0.39 13.96 -13.97
C GLU A 323 -0.95 13.03 -12.89
N VAL A 324 -0.92 13.44 -11.61
CA VAL A 324 -1.51 12.64 -10.53
C VAL A 324 -3.03 12.52 -10.72
N ALA A 325 -3.72 13.60 -11.08
CA ALA A 325 -5.16 13.58 -11.35
C ALA A 325 -5.50 12.64 -12.52
N ARG A 326 -4.68 12.64 -13.58
CA ARG A 326 -4.79 11.67 -14.68
C ARG A 326 -4.66 10.23 -14.19
N LEU A 327 -3.72 9.91 -13.30
CA LEU A 327 -3.57 8.57 -12.73
C LEU A 327 -4.80 8.15 -11.91
N PHE A 328 -5.39 9.07 -11.14
CA PHE A 328 -6.63 8.79 -10.40
C PHE A 328 -7.81 8.52 -11.35
N ALA A 329 -7.96 9.33 -12.41
CA ALA A 329 -9.00 9.12 -13.41
C ALA A 329 -8.80 7.81 -14.20
N ASP A 330 -7.55 7.44 -14.51
CA ASP A 330 -7.23 6.15 -15.13
C ASP A 330 -7.54 4.97 -14.19
N ALA A 331 -7.40 5.16 -12.87
CA ALA A 331 -7.83 4.19 -11.86
C ALA A 331 -9.36 4.07 -11.70
N GLY A 332 -10.15 4.91 -12.39
CA GLY A 332 -11.61 4.95 -12.30
C GLY A 332 -12.15 5.86 -11.19
N ILE A 333 -11.27 6.58 -10.47
CA ILE A 333 -11.64 7.44 -9.34
C ILE A 333 -12.09 8.81 -9.86
N ILE A 334 -13.10 9.41 -9.22
CA ILE A 334 -13.48 10.82 -9.46
C ILE A 334 -12.48 11.69 -8.69
N CYS A 335 -11.49 12.23 -9.39
CA CYS A 335 -10.45 13.05 -8.80
C CYS A 335 -10.89 14.52 -8.75
N ILE A 336 -10.91 15.13 -7.56
CA ILE A 336 -11.28 16.53 -7.36
C ILE A 336 -10.00 17.32 -7.09
N ALA A 337 -9.52 18.06 -8.09
CA ALA A 337 -8.35 18.93 -7.95
C ALA A 337 -8.81 20.34 -7.54
N SER A 338 -8.41 20.81 -6.35
CA SER A 338 -8.76 22.13 -5.81
C SER A 338 -7.52 23.00 -5.72
N LEU A 339 -7.25 23.81 -6.76
CA LEU A 339 -6.07 24.67 -6.85
C LEU A 339 -6.44 26.04 -7.38
N ILE A 340 -5.67 27.08 -7.01
CA ILE A 340 -5.83 28.39 -7.65
C ILE A 340 -5.65 28.26 -9.16
N SER A 341 -4.63 27.51 -9.58
CA SER A 341 -4.30 27.22 -11.00
C SER A 341 -4.46 28.45 -11.90
N PRO A 342 -3.76 29.57 -11.63
CA PRO A 342 -4.11 30.89 -12.15
C PRO A 342 -3.95 31.05 -13.67
N TYR A 343 -3.06 30.28 -14.27
CA TYR A 343 -2.66 30.46 -15.67
C TYR A 343 -3.43 29.51 -16.59
N ARG A 344 -4.03 30.02 -17.68
CA ARG A 344 -4.84 29.23 -18.61
C ARG A 344 -4.02 28.17 -19.32
N LYS A 345 -2.78 28.51 -19.69
CA LYS A 345 -1.88 27.61 -20.43
C LYS A 345 -1.67 26.28 -19.68
N GLU A 346 -1.44 26.36 -18.38
CA GLU A 346 -1.19 25.21 -17.52
C GLU A 346 -2.46 24.38 -17.32
N ARG A 347 -3.63 25.02 -17.18
CA ARG A 347 -4.92 24.30 -17.12
C ARG A 347 -5.23 23.60 -18.44
N ALA A 348 -4.98 24.24 -19.58
CA ALA A 348 -5.12 23.65 -20.91
C ALA A 348 -4.16 22.46 -21.11
N ALA A 349 -2.93 22.57 -20.61
CA ALA A 349 -1.99 21.45 -20.63
C ALA A 349 -2.50 20.26 -19.81
N CYS A 350 -3.05 20.49 -18.60
CA CYS A 350 -3.68 19.44 -17.81
C CYS A 350 -4.89 18.81 -18.51
N ARG A 351 -5.73 19.62 -19.16
CA ARG A 351 -6.86 19.14 -19.97
C ARG A 351 -6.41 18.21 -21.10
N ALA A 352 -5.32 18.56 -21.79
CA ALA A 352 -4.77 17.77 -22.90
C ALA A 352 -4.18 16.41 -22.47
N LEU A 353 -3.90 16.20 -21.18
CA LEU A 353 -3.41 14.92 -20.64
C LEU A 353 -4.51 13.84 -20.59
N LEU A 354 -5.79 14.24 -20.64
CA LEU A 354 -6.93 13.35 -20.47
C LEU A 354 -7.70 13.16 -21.80
N PRO A 355 -8.40 12.02 -21.96
CA PRO A 355 -9.36 11.86 -23.04
C PRO A 355 -10.43 12.94 -23.02
N GLN A 356 -11.00 13.23 -24.20
CA GLN A 356 -12.08 14.22 -24.32
C GLN A 356 -13.25 13.86 -23.39
N GLY A 357 -13.71 14.84 -22.60
CA GLY A 357 -14.78 14.70 -21.62
C GLY A 357 -14.29 14.39 -20.20
N ASP A 358 -13.14 13.73 -20.02
CA ASP A 358 -12.68 13.27 -18.70
C ASP A 358 -12.06 14.39 -17.85
N PHE A 359 -11.92 15.61 -18.38
CA PHE A 359 -11.49 16.80 -17.66
C PHE A 359 -12.63 17.81 -17.62
N ILE A 360 -13.13 18.09 -16.42
CA ILE A 360 -14.28 18.95 -16.15
C ILE A 360 -13.77 20.15 -15.36
N GLU A 361 -13.65 21.29 -16.02
CA GLU A 361 -13.18 22.54 -15.40
C GLU A 361 -14.35 23.25 -14.72
N VAL A 362 -14.21 23.47 -13.42
CA VAL A 362 -15.19 24.14 -12.57
C VAL A 362 -14.62 25.49 -12.16
N PHE A 363 -15.17 26.56 -12.70
CA PHE A 363 -14.74 27.92 -12.38
C PHE A 363 -15.53 28.48 -11.20
N MET A 364 -14.82 28.77 -10.11
CA MET A 364 -15.35 29.55 -9.01
C MET A 364 -15.26 31.05 -9.35
N ASP A 365 -16.31 31.55 -10.00
CA ASP A 365 -16.44 32.95 -10.42
C ASP A 365 -16.88 33.81 -9.24
N VAL A 366 -15.91 34.21 -8.42
CA VAL A 366 -16.11 35.08 -7.26
C VAL A 366 -15.23 36.31 -7.42
N PRO A 367 -15.79 37.53 -7.41
CA PRO A 367 -15.01 38.74 -7.56
C PRO A 367 -13.90 38.88 -6.50
N LEU A 368 -12.79 39.50 -6.90
CA LEU A 368 -11.63 39.71 -6.03
C LEU A 368 -12.00 40.40 -4.71
N HIS A 369 -12.82 41.46 -4.77
CA HIS A 369 -13.21 42.21 -3.58
C HIS A 369 -13.99 41.35 -2.56
N VAL A 370 -14.81 40.39 -3.03
CA VAL A 370 -15.52 39.44 -2.15
C VAL A 370 -14.53 38.46 -1.52
N CYS A 371 -13.54 38.00 -2.30
CA CYS A 371 -12.47 37.12 -1.80
C CYS A 371 -11.61 37.82 -0.73
N GLU A 372 -11.25 39.09 -0.97
CA GLU A 372 -10.54 39.97 -0.02
C GLU A 372 -11.36 40.21 1.25
N ALA A 373 -12.68 40.42 1.13
CA ALA A 373 -13.55 40.60 2.29
C ALA A 373 -13.68 39.33 3.15
N ARG A 374 -13.61 38.14 2.54
CA ARG A 374 -13.66 36.85 3.25
C ARG A 374 -12.38 36.52 3.99
N ASP A 375 -11.24 36.74 3.34
CA ASP A 375 -9.85 36.47 3.78
C ASP A 375 -9.67 35.53 4.99
N PRO A 376 -10.12 34.26 4.93
CA PRO A 376 -10.18 33.38 6.09
C PRO A 376 -8.79 33.00 6.63
N LYS A 377 -7.76 33.14 5.80
CA LYS A 377 -6.36 32.82 6.12
C LYS A 377 -5.50 34.08 6.37
N GLY A 378 -6.08 35.28 6.28
CA GLY A 378 -5.35 36.54 6.40
C GLY A 378 -4.33 36.78 5.28
N LEU A 379 -4.44 36.07 4.15
CA LEU A 379 -3.46 36.12 3.06
C LEU A 379 -3.58 37.40 2.24
N TYR A 380 -4.80 37.88 2.02
CA TYR A 380 -5.02 39.13 1.29
C TYR A 380 -4.50 40.34 2.07
N LYS A 381 -4.75 40.39 3.38
CA LYS A 381 -4.20 41.44 4.26
C LYS A 381 -2.67 41.49 4.21
N ARG A 382 -2.03 40.32 4.28
CA ARG A 382 -0.56 40.19 4.25
C ARG A 382 0.03 40.52 2.88
N ALA A 383 -0.65 40.16 1.79
CA ALA A 383 -0.26 40.55 0.44
C ALA A 383 -0.35 42.08 0.25
N ARG A 384 -1.46 42.71 0.67
CA ARG A 384 -1.63 44.17 0.63
C ARG A 384 -0.61 44.92 1.51
N ALA A 385 -0.16 44.32 2.61
CA ALA A 385 0.91 44.83 3.46
C ALA A 385 2.33 44.62 2.88
N GLY A 386 2.46 43.94 1.73
CA GLY A 386 3.75 43.67 1.10
C GLY A 386 4.56 42.51 1.70
N GLU A 387 3.99 41.76 2.66
CA GLU A 387 4.64 40.62 3.30
C GLU A 387 4.69 39.39 2.38
N ILE A 388 3.72 39.25 1.47
CA ILE A 388 3.63 38.15 0.50
C ILE A 388 3.70 38.72 -0.91
N LYS A 389 4.81 38.46 -1.60
CA LYS A 389 5.00 38.90 -2.99
C LYS A 389 4.39 37.91 -3.99
N GLY A 390 3.91 38.43 -5.12
CA GLY A 390 3.38 37.62 -6.22
C GLY A 390 2.06 36.93 -5.88
N PHE A 391 1.24 37.53 -5.02
CA PHE A 391 -0.04 36.93 -4.63
C PHE A 391 -1.07 37.04 -5.75
N THR A 392 -1.68 35.91 -6.12
CA THR A 392 -2.65 35.85 -7.23
C THR A 392 -3.85 36.77 -6.99
N GLY A 393 -4.15 37.62 -7.98
CA GLY A 393 -5.20 38.63 -7.93
C GLY A 393 -4.75 39.98 -7.37
N ILE A 394 -3.55 40.07 -6.79
CA ILE A 394 -2.97 41.32 -6.28
C ILE A 394 -1.75 41.70 -7.12
N ASP A 395 -0.68 40.91 -7.03
CA ASP A 395 0.62 41.16 -7.69
C ASP A 395 0.96 40.10 -8.76
N ASP A 396 0.12 39.08 -8.92
CA ASP A 396 0.24 38.02 -9.94
C ASP A 396 -1.13 37.81 -10.61
N PRO A 397 -1.21 37.64 -11.95
CA PRO A 397 -2.48 37.58 -12.64
C PRO A 397 -3.26 36.29 -12.32
N TYR A 398 -4.58 36.40 -12.31
CA TYR A 398 -5.49 35.26 -12.43
C TYR A 398 -6.17 35.34 -13.79
N GLU A 399 -5.98 34.33 -14.62
CA GLU A 399 -6.57 34.27 -15.95
C GLU A 399 -7.82 33.38 -15.88
N PRO A 400 -9.04 33.95 -15.86
CA PRO A 400 -10.27 33.15 -15.81
C PRO A 400 -10.38 32.24 -17.05
N PRO A 401 -10.97 31.05 -16.91
CA PRO A 401 -11.19 30.16 -18.05
C PRO A 401 -12.14 30.81 -19.06
N LEU A 402 -11.90 30.54 -20.34
CA LEU A 402 -12.72 31.07 -21.44
C LEU A 402 -13.87 30.11 -21.82
N ASP A 403 -13.64 28.81 -21.67
CA ASP A 403 -14.58 27.75 -22.00
C ASP A 403 -14.45 26.66 -20.92
N CYS A 404 -15.29 26.74 -19.90
CA CYS A 404 -15.32 25.80 -18.78
C CYS A 404 -16.67 25.12 -18.71
N GLU A 405 -16.68 23.85 -18.29
CA GLU A 405 -17.89 23.04 -18.25
C GLU A 405 -18.90 23.55 -17.21
N ILE A 406 -18.42 24.11 -16.10
CA ILE A 406 -19.25 24.57 -14.99
C ILE A 406 -18.74 25.90 -14.46
N VAL A 407 -19.62 26.90 -14.38
CA VAL A 407 -19.36 28.16 -13.67
C VAL A 407 -20.20 28.19 -12.40
N ILE A 408 -19.56 28.43 -11.26
CA ILE A 408 -20.21 28.58 -9.97
C ILE A 408 -19.97 30.00 -9.46
N GLN A 409 -21.06 30.75 -9.40
CA GLN A 409 -21.07 32.08 -8.79
C GLN A 409 -21.42 31.95 -7.32
N ASN A 410 -20.62 32.59 -6.47
CA ASN A 410 -20.85 32.61 -5.02
C ASN A 410 -20.78 34.07 -4.57
N ASN A 411 -21.77 34.84 -5.02
CA ASN A 411 -21.96 36.23 -4.65
C ASN A 411 -22.75 36.27 -3.34
N ARG A 412 -22.16 36.84 -2.30
CA ARG A 412 -22.87 37.12 -1.04
C ARG A 412 -23.73 38.37 -1.25
N ASP A 413 -24.78 38.26 -2.05
CA ASP A 413 -25.88 39.22 -2.03
C ASP A 413 -26.97 38.66 -1.12
N GLU A 414 -27.48 39.50 -0.23
CA GLU A 414 -28.23 39.18 0.99
C GLU A 414 -29.55 38.41 0.80
N ASN A 415 -29.96 38.07 -0.43
CA ASN A 415 -31.27 37.43 -0.71
C ASN A 415 -31.24 36.16 -1.59
N SER A 416 -30.07 35.63 -1.99
CA SER A 416 -30.02 34.32 -2.64
C SER A 416 -28.65 33.65 -2.46
N SER A 417 -28.35 33.19 -1.24
CA SER A 417 -27.17 32.36 -1.02
C SER A 417 -27.43 30.95 -1.57
N SER A 418 -26.79 30.56 -2.67
CA SER A 418 -26.72 29.15 -3.01
C SER A 418 -25.94 28.42 -1.92
N SER A 419 -26.55 27.44 -1.28
CA SER A 419 -25.86 26.68 -0.24
C SER A 419 -24.66 25.91 -0.85
N LEU A 420 -23.62 25.63 -0.05
CA LEU A 420 -22.50 24.78 -0.51
C LEU A 420 -22.99 23.42 -1.03
N SER A 421 -24.12 22.94 -0.48
CA SER A 421 -24.79 21.74 -0.95
C SER A 421 -25.34 21.92 -2.36
N GLU A 422 -26.02 23.03 -2.66
CA GLU A 422 -26.51 23.32 -4.02
C GLU A 422 -25.36 23.42 -5.03
N MET A 423 -24.26 24.09 -4.68
CA MET A 423 -23.08 24.15 -5.55
C MET A 423 -22.49 22.77 -5.84
N ALA A 424 -22.42 21.90 -4.84
CA ALA A 424 -22.00 20.51 -5.02
C ALA A 424 -22.99 19.73 -5.90
N GLU A 425 -24.30 19.94 -5.71
CA GLU A 425 -25.35 19.29 -6.49
C GLU A 425 -25.36 19.70 -7.97
N ILE A 426 -24.96 20.94 -8.31
CA ILE A 426 -24.74 21.34 -9.72
C ILE A 426 -23.68 20.44 -10.37
N VAL A 427 -22.55 20.23 -9.69
CA VAL A 427 -21.46 19.38 -10.21
C VAL A 427 -21.91 17.93 -10.27
N VAL A 428 -22.61 17.42 -9.25
CA VAL A 428 -23.15 16.05 -9.25
C VAL A 428 -24.13 15.83 -10.40
N THR A 429 -25.01 16.81 -10.65
CA THR A 429 -25.99 16.75 -11.75
C THR A 429 -25.29 16.67 -13.09
N TYR A 430 -24.24 17.48 -13.29
CA TYR A 430 -23.41 17.41 -14.49
C TYR A 430 -22.77 16.02 -14.67
N LEU A 431 -22.22 15.45 -13.60
CA LEU A 431 -21.62 14.11 -13.64
C LEU A 431 -22.64 13.02 -13.99
N ASP A 432 -23.86 13.11 -13.45
CA ASP A 432 -24.91 12.13 -13.73
C ASP A 432 -25.43 12.23 -15.18
N GLN A 433 -25.65 13.46 -15.67
CA GLN A 433 -26.08 13.73 -17.05
C GLN A 433 -25.07 13.20 -18.07
N ASN A 434 -23.77 13.35 -17.77
CA ASN A 434 -22.69 12.85 -18.63
C ASN A 434 -22.33 11.37 -18.35
N GLY A 435 -23.08 10.68 -17.49
CA GLY A 435 -22.95 9.24 -17.27
C GLY A 435 -21.70 8.81 -16.50
N TYR A 436 -21.07 9.72 -15.75
CA TYR A 436 -19.93 9.38 -14.88
C TYR A 436 -20.34 8.60 -13.64
N LEU A 437 -21.59 8.79 -13.17
CA LEU A 437 -22.12 8.16 -11.97
C LEU A 437 -22.87 6.85 -12.24
N LYS A 438 -22.99 6.42 -13.49
CA LYS A 438 -23.67 5.17 -13.87
C LYS A 438 -22.66 4.03 -14.01
N PRO A 439 -23.08 2.76 -13.78
CA PRO A 439 -22.26 1.61 -14.14
C PRO A 439 -21.91 1.68 -15.63
N SER A 440 -20.69 1.25 -15.98
CA SER A 440 -20.20 1.23 -17.38
C SER A 440 -21.04 0.32 -18.26
#